data_AF-A0A371Z500-F1
#
_entry.id   AF-A0A371Z500-F1
#
_cell.length_a   1.000
_cell.length_b   1.000
_cell.length_c   1.000
_cell.angle_alpha   90.00
_cell.angle_beta   90.00
_cell.angle_gamma   90.00
#
_symmetry.space_group_name_H-M   'P 1'
#
loop_
_entity.id
_entity.type
_entity.pdbx_description
1 polymer ?
#
loop_
_entity_poly.entity_id
_entity_poly.type
_entity_poly.pdbx_seq_one_letter_code
_entity_poly.pdbx_strand_id
1 'polypeptide(L)'
;MITGTFLLFPLVCSARCLGPASFQTCDDPESGMHVDISRFGHEAVINGIRPDSGQTYQEFSTTIGHTTYIDGIDYNGRPRYEVRENFSRDFTDSYGINVGKGPYIQMKDTPPEDKARMSR
;
A
#
# COMPACT_ATOMS: atom_id res chain seq x y z
N MET A 1 42.95 -4.69 27.20
CA MET A 1 41.73 -3.88 26.87
C MET A 1 41.14 -4.50 25.62
N ILE A 2 39.99 -5.15 25.70
CA ILE A 2 39.34 -5.81 24.55
C ILE A 2 38.31 -4.81 24.01
N THR A 3 38.62 -4.18 22.87
CA THR A 3 37.69 -3.35 22.11
C THR A 3 36.72 -4.25 21.37
N GLY A 4 35.51 -4.40 21.91
CA GLY A 4 34.41 -5.13 21.27
C GLY A 4 33.75 -4.27 20.20
N THR A 5 33.97 -4.59 18.93
CA THR A 5 33.29 -3.96 17.80
C THR A 5 31.86 -4.50 17.72
N PHE A 6 30.87 -3.66 18.05
CA PHE A 6 29.45 -3.98 17.90
C PHE A 6 29.08 -3.89 16.41
N LEU A 7 28.77 -5.02 15.79
CA LEU A 7 28.18 -5.07 14.45
C LEU A 7 26.70 -4.68 14.54
N LEU A 8 26.36 -3.45 14.13
CA LEU A 8 24.98 -3.04 13.88
C LEU A 8 24.49 -3.71 12.58
N PHE A 9 23.66 -4.74 12.73
CA PHE A 9 22.89 -5.30 11.61
C PHE A 9 21.69 -4.40 11.31
N PRO A 10 21.49 -3.93 10.08
CA PRO A 10 20.28 -3.18 9.72
C PRO A 10 19.08 -4.14 9.73
N LEU A 11 18.18 -3.95 10.70
CA LEU A 11 16.86 -4.56 10.67
C LEU A 11 16.07 -3.89 9.56
N VAL A 12 15.93 -4.58 8.43
CA VAL A 12 14.96 -4.22 7.40
C VAL A 12 13.57 -4.39 8.00
N CYS A 13 12.98 -3.28 8.46
CA CYS A 13 11.60 -3.17 8.89
C CYS A 13 10.70 -3.25 7.66
N SER A 14 10.35 -4.46 7.23
CA SER A 14 9.31 -4.67 6.23
C SER A 14 7.97 -4.90 6.93
N ALA A 15 6.88 -4.36 6.38
CA ALA A 15 5.53 -4.65 6.87
C ALA A 15 5.32 -6.16 6.94
N ARG A 16 4.93 -6.67 8.11
CA ARG A 16 4.71 -8.10 8.34
C ARG A 16 3.22 -8.38 8.26
N CYS A 17 2.82 -9.09 7.22
CA CYS A 17 1.43 -9.53 7.04
C CYS A 17 1.28 -11.00 7.42
N LEU A 18 0.30 -11.31 8.26
CA LEU A 18 -0.06 -12.64 8.69
C LEU A 18 -1.46 -12.98 8.18
N GLY A 19 -1.65 -14.20 7.69
CA GLY A 19 -2.96 -14.70 7.25
C GLY A 19 -3.03 -15.09 5.76
N PRO A 20 -4.14 -15.72 5.35
CA PRO A 20 -4.38 -16.11 3.96
C PRO A 20 -4.56 -14.89 3.04
N ALA A 21 -4.44 -15.07 1.73
CA ALA A 21 -4.58 -13.97 0.76
C ALA A 21 -5.93 -13.21 0.86
N SER A 22 -7.00 -13.90 1.28
CA SER A 22 -8.34 -13.34 1.48
C SER A 22 -8.46 -12.44 2.72
N PHE A 23 -7.64 -12.67 3.74
CA PHE A 23 -7.66 -11.89 4.98
C PHE A 23 -6.25 -11.84 5.57
N GLN A 24 -5.66 -10.66 5.60
CA GLN A 24 -4.32 -10.44 6.11
C GLN A 24 -4.33 -9.33 7.14
N THR A 25 -3.67 -9.59 8.26
CA THR A 25 -3.38 -8.58 9.27
C THR A 25 -1.91 -8.19 9.11
N CYS A 26 -1.66 -6.91 8.83
CA CYS A 26 -0.37 -6.35 8.53
C CYS A 26 0.03 -5.34 9.60
N ASP A 27 1.20 -5.53 10.18
CA ASP A 27 1.86 -4.55 11.04
C ASP A 27 2.98 -3.88 10.24
N ASP A 28 2.92 -2.56 10.11
CA ASP A 28 4.02 -1.77 9.57
C ASP A 28 4.89 -1.24 10.73
N PRO A 29 6.07 -1.83 10.96
CA PRO A 29 6.93 -1.44 12.07
C PRO A 29 7.62 -0.07 11.86
N GLU A 30 7.60 0.51 10.66
CA GLU A 30 8.14 1.86 10.42
C GLU A 30 7.14 2.94 10.84
N SER A 31 5.86 2.79 10.44
CA SER A 31 4.80 3.73 10.82
C SER A 31 4.09 3.37 12.13
N GLY A 32 4.34 2.16 12.66
CA GLY A 32 3.61 1.56 13.78
C GLY A 32 2.16 1.18 13.42
N MET A 33 1.75 1.31 12.17
CA MET A 33 0.35 1.14 11.76
C MET A 33 -0.05 -0.33 11.75
N HIS A 34 -1.22 -0.62 12.32
CA HIS A 34 -1.87 -1.93 12.24
C HIS A 34 -2.95 -1.89 11.18
N VAL A 35 -2.98 -2.83 10.24
CA VAL A 35 -3.90 -2.82 9.10
C VAL A 35 -4.46 -4.21 8.83
N ASP A 36 -5.78 -4.31 8.79
CA ASP A 36 -6.49 -5.49 8.31
C ASP A 36 -6.91 -5.30 6.86
N ILE A 37 -6.54 -6.26 6.02
CA ILE A 37 -6.86 -6.30 4.61
C ILE A 37 -7.78 -7.49 4.35
N SER A 38 -9.00 -7.21 3.91
CA SER A 38 -9.97 -8.22 3.48
C SER A 38 -10.15 -8.14 1.97
N ARG A 39 -9.99 -9.26 1.27
CA ARG A 39 -10.14 -9.34 -0.19
C ARG A 39 -11.28 -10.27 -0.56
N PHE A 40 -12.21 -9.77 -1.37
CA PHE A 40 -13.40 -10.47 -1.81
C PHE A 40 -13.54 -10.36 -3.32
N GLY A 41 -13.04 -11.37 -4.05
CA GLY A 41 -13.07 -11.36 -5.51
C GLY A 41 -12.30 -10.17 -6.09
N HIS A 42 -13.01 -9.20 -6.64
CA HIS A 42 -12.44 -7.99 -7.24
C HIS A 42 -12.37 -6.79 -6.28
N GLU A 43 -12.81 -6.98 -5.04
CA GLU A 43 -12.86 -5.93 -4.02
C GLU A 43 -11.79 -6.19 -2.95
N ALA A 44 -11.24 -5.10 -2.40
CA ALA A 44 -10.45 -5.16 -1.18
C ALA A 44 -10.86 -4.02 -0.25
N VAL A 45 -11.03 -4.37 1.02
CA VAL A 45 -11.30 -3.45 2.12
C VAL A 45 -10.08 -3.44 3.02
N ILE A 46 -9.56 -2.26 3.31
CA ILE A 46 -8.41 -2.03 4.15
C ILE A 46 -8.87 -1.16 5.31
N ASN A 47 -8.74 -1.67 6.53
CA ASN A 47 -9.02 -0.92 7.74
C ASN A 47 -7.75 -0.89 8.58
N GLY A 48 -7.28 0.29 8.96
CA GLY A 48 -6.08 0.45 9.76
C GLY A 48 -6.30 1.35 10.96
N ILE A 49 -5.50 1.13 11.99
CA ILE A 49 -5.42 1.98 13.18
C ILE A 49 -3.97 2.34 13.42
N ARG A 50 -3.75 3.62 13.68
CA ARG A 50 -2.48 4.16 14.12
C ARG A 50 -2.43 4.15 15.65
N PRO A 51 -1.58 3.33 16.29
CA PRO A 51 -1.64 3.10 17.73
C PRO A 51 -1.23 4.30 18.59
N ASP A 52 -0.39 5.20 18.08
CA ASP A 52 0.07 6.41 18.75
C ASP A 52 -1.00 7.51 18.81
N SER A 53 -1.83 7.65 17.77
CA SER A 53 -2.86 8.69 17.69
C SER A 53 -4.29 8.16 17.87
N GLY A 54 -4.49 6.84 17.81
CA GLY A 54 -5.81 6.20 17.77
C GLY A 54 -6.58 6.48 16.48
N GLN A 55 -5.95 7.14 15.50
CA GLN A 55 -6.61 7.51 14.26
C GLN A 55 -6.80 6.30 13.34
N THR A 56 -7.95 6.28 12.68
CA THR A 56 -8.33 5.21 11.75
C THR A 56 -7.99 5.59 10.32
N TYR A 57 -7.49 4.64 9.55
CA TYR A 57 -7.38 4.68 8.11
C TYR A 57 -8.40 3.70 7.53
N GLN A 58 -9.11 4.09 6.47
CA GLN A 58 -10.01 3.21 5.77
C GLN A 58 -9.85 3.40 4.27
N GLU A 59 -9.70 2.31 3.54
CA GLU A 59 -9.64 2.32 2.08
C GLU A 59 -10.46 1.15 1.52
N PHE A 60 -11.21 1.45 0.47
CA PHE A 60 -11.97 0.50 -0.32
C PHE A 60 -11.42 0.54 -1.73
N SER A 61 -11.23 -0.63 -2.33
CA SER A 61 -10.88 -0.74 -3.73
C SER A 61 -11.75 -1.76 -4.44
N THR A 62 -12.11 -1.47 -5.68
CA THR A 62 -12.84 -2.38 -6.56
C THR A 62 -12.22 -2.36 -7.95
N THR A 63 -12.01 -3.53 -8.52
CA THR A 63 -11.45 -3.68 -9.87
C THR A 63 -12.53 -4.14 -10.84
N ILE A 64 -12.76 -3.36 -11.89
CA ILE A 64 -13.73 -3.66 -12.95
C ILE A 64 -12.99 -3.67 -14.28
N GLY A 65 -12.78 -4.85 -14.86
CA GLY A 65 -11.98 -5.00 -16.07
C GLY A 65 -10.52 -4.63 -15.83
N HIS A 66 -10.05 -3.57 -16.49
CA HIS A 66 -8.69 -3.05 -16.34
C HIS A 66 -8.60 -1.83 -15.42
N THR A 67 -9.73 -1.35 -14.89
CA THR A 67 -9.81 -0.16 -14.06
C THR A 67 -9.99 -0.57 -12.59
N THR A 68 -9.14 -0.03 -11.72
CA THR A 68 -9.25 -0.16 -10.26
C THR A 68 -9.63 1.20 -9.70
N TYR A 69 -10.74 1.24 -8.98
CA TYR A 69 -11.18 2.40 -8.20
C TYR A 69 -10.71 2.21 -6.76
N ILE A 70 -10.16 3.26 -6.17
CA ILE A 70 -9.65 3.28 -4.80
C ILE A 70 -10.21 4.53 -4.13
N ASP A 71 -10.94 4.36 -3.05
CA ASP A 71 -11.50 5.45 -2.24
C ASP A 71 -11.13 5.23 -0.78
N GLY A 72 -10.76 6.29 -0.08
CA GLY A 72 -10.38 6.16 1.32
C GLY A 72 -10.24 7.47 2.07
N ILE A 73 -10.00 7.33 3.37
CA ILE A 73 -9.75 8.42 4.29
C ILE A 73 -8.47 8.08 5.06
N ASP A 74 -7.51 9.01 5.05
CA ASP A 74 -6.26 8.88 5.80
C ASP A 74 -6.49 9.00 7.31
N TYR A 75 -5.43 8.71 8.07
CA TYR A 75 -5.43 8.88 9.52
C TYR A 75 -5.73 10.32 9.98
N ASN A 76 -5.50 11.35 9.17
CA ASN A 76 -5.87 12.73 9.48
C ASN A 76 -7.30 13.11 9.05
N GLY A 77 -8.12 12.17 8.60
CA GLY A 77 -9.47 12.44 8.10
C GLY A 77 -9.49 13.08 6.70
N ARG A 78 -8.38 13.05 5.96
CA ARG A 78 -8.25 13.61 4.61
C ARG A 78 -8.72 12.58 3.60
N PRO A 79 -9.61 12.95 2.67
CA PRO A 79 -10.04 12.06 1.62
C PRO A 79 -8.89 11.76 0.65
N ARG A 80 -8.87 10.53 0.17
CA ARG A 80 -8.08 10.06 -0.95
C ARG A 80 -9.06 9.43 -1.94
N TYR A 81 -8.85 9.70 -3.21
CA TYR A 81 -9.42 8.87 -4.27
C TYR A 81 -8.35 8.66 -5.34
N GLU A 82 -8.38 7.50 -5.98
CA GLU A 82 -7.52 7.16 -7.09
C GLU A 82 -8.27 6.25 -8.06
N VAL A 83 -8.26 6.61 -9.33
CA VAL A 83 -8.65 5.72 -10.41
C VAL A 83 -7.38 5.29 -11.10
N ARG A 84 -7.21 3.98 -11.27
CA ARG A 84 -6.04 3.38 -11.88
C ARG A 84 -6.47 2.52 -13.06
N GLU A 85 -5.93 2.80 -14.23
CA GLU A 85 -6.22 2.07 -15.46
C GLU A 85 -4.99 1.31 -15.94
N ASN A 86 -5.12 -0.01 -16.06
CA ASN A 86 -4.07 -0.89 -16.54
C ASN A 86 -4.25 -1.14 -18.04
N PHE A 87 -3.73 -0.23 -18.86
CA PHE A 87 -3.81 -0.34 -20.32
C PHE A 87 -3.00 -1.51 -20.88
N SER A 88 -1.91 -1.87 -20.22
CA SER A 88 -1.06 -2.99 -20.61
C SER A 88 -0.35 -3.53 -19.38
N ARG A 89 0.26 -4.71 -19.51
CA ARG A 89 1.07 -5.32 -18.44
C ARG A 89 2.15 -4.37 -17.90
N ASP A 90 2.65 -3.48 -18.75
CA ASP A 90 3.75 -2.58 -18.43
C ASP A 90 3.33 -1.11 -18.32
N PHE A 91 2.07 -0.76 -18.55
CA PHE A 91 1.62 0.64 -18.59
C PHE A 91 0.35 0.83 -17.76
N THR A 92 0.45 1.74 -16.80
CA THR A 92 -0.64 2.12 -15.90
C THR A 92 -0.80 3.64 -15.92
N ASP A 93 -2.04 4.09 -16.09
CA ASP A 93 -2.41 5.48 -15.84
C ASP A 93 -3.16 5.57 -14.51
N SER A 94 -2.96 6.66 -13.79
CA SER A 94 -3.59 6.88 -12.50
C SER A 94 -3.87 8.36 -12.27
N TYR A 95 -5.07 8.67 -11.79
CA TYR A 95 -5.43 10.02 -11.42
C TYR A 95 -6.23 10.03 -10.13
N GLY A 96 -6.12 11.11 -9.36
CA GLY A 96 -6.65 11.09 -8.01
C GLY A 96 -6.45 12.35 -7.21
N ILE A 97 -6.87 12.30 -5.96
CA ILE A 97 -6.40 13.20 -4.89
C ILE A 97 -5.55 12.37 -3.94
N ASN A 98 -4.32 12.82 -3.74
CA ASN A 98 -3.41 12.21 -2.79
C ASN A 98 -3.56 12.84 -1.41
N VAL A 99 -3.31 12.04 -0.38
CA VAL A 99 -3.36 12.51 1.00
C VAL A 99 -2.39 13.68 1.22
N GLY A 100 -2.92 14.86 1.54
CA GLY A 100 -2.12 16.07 1.77
C GLY A 100 -1.46 16.66 0.53
N LYS A 101 -1.76 16.15 -0.67
CA LYS A 101 -1.34 16.71 -1.95
C LYS A 101 -2.59 17.03 -2.79
N GLY A 102 -2.47 17.99 -3.69
CA GLY A 102 -3.57 18.35 -4.59
C GLY A 102 -3.96 17.20 -5.54
N PRO A 103 -4.88 17.46 -6.48
CA PRO A 103 -5.18 16.52 -7.54
C PRO A 103 -3.93 16.19 -8.36
N TYR A 104 -3.85 14.97 -8.88
CA TYR A 104 -2.74 14.50 -9.68
C TYR A 104 -3.19 13.63 -10.85
N ILE A 105 -2.32 13.55 -11.85
CA ILE A 105 -2.36 12.60 -12.97
C ILE A 105 -0.95 12.04 -13.07
N GLN A 106 -0.83 10.72 -13.14
CA GLN A 106 0.42 9.99 -13.19
C GLN A 106 0.31 8.83 -14.17
N MET A 107 1.12 8.93 -15.22
CA MET A 107 1.39 7.83 -16.14
C MET A 107 2.67 7.13 -15.70
N LYS A 108 2.61 5.81 -15.54
CA LYS A 108 3.73 5.00 -15.08
C LYS A 108 3.98 3.85 -16.05
N ASP A 109 5.16 3.87 -16.66
CA ASP A 109 5.74 2.70 -17.30
C ASP A 109 6.41 1.82 -16.23
N THR A 110 6.24 0.50 -16.35
CA THR A 110 6.96 -0.47 -15.52
C THR A 110 8.44 -0.46 -15.93
N PRO A 111 9.36 -0.12 -15.02
CA PRO A 111 10.78 -0.12 -15.33
C PRO A 111 11.27 -1.51 -15.77
N PRO A 112 12.27 -1.61 -16.67
CA PRO A 112 12.77 -2.89 -17.18
C PRO A 112 13.14 -3.90 -16.09
N GLU A 113 13.65 -3.44 -14.95
CA GLU A 113 14.04 -4.24 -13.79
C GLU A 113 12.87 -4.99 -13.14
N ASP A 114 11.67 -4.40 -13.11
CA ASP A 114 10.48 -5.00 -12.52
C ASP A 114 9.80 -6.00 -13.48
N LYS A 115 9.99 -5.82 -14.80
CA LYS A 115 9.47 -6.75 -15.82
C LYS A 115 10.04 -8.16 -15.67
N ALA A 116 11.33 -8.26 -15.30
CA ALA A 116 12.03 -9.54 -15.10
C ALA A 116 11.59 -10.30 -13.83
N ARG A 117 10.99 -9.61 -12.85
CA ARG A 117 10.48 -10.21 -11.61
C ARG A 117 9.06 -10.72 -11.76
N MET A 118 8.26 -10.13 -12.66
CA MET A 118 6.89 -10.56 -12.94
C MET A 118 6.82 -11.74 -13.94
N SER A 119 7.93 -12.16 -14.55
CA SER A 119 7.99 -13.27 -15.51
C SER A 119 8.47 -14.61 -14.90
N ARG A 120 8.62 -14.68 -13.58
CA ARG A 120 8.91 -15.92 -12.84
C ARG A 120 7.69 -16.42 -12.10
#